data_AF-A0A7W4XXC6-F1
#
_entry.id   AF-A0A7W4XXC6-F1
#
_cell.length_a   1.000
_cell.length_b   1.000
_cell.length_c   1.000
_cell.angle_alpha   90.00
_cell.angle_beta   90.00
_cell.angle_gamma   90.00
#
_symmetry.space_group_name_H-M   'P 1'
#
loop_
_entity.id
_entity.type
_entity.pdbx_description
1 polymer ?
#
loop_
_entity_poly.entity_id
_entity_poly.type
_entity_poly.pdbx_seq_one_letter_code
_entity_poly.pdbx_strand_id
1 'polypeptide(L)'
;MTQRGGSGDYVEGERVFAPPQGSFDPDWVAGLVLDRSAAAPAVSRSALAGAAHADWTRRTRGAAAPERVRALEEAGFPPATARDVVGAVDDFTAAYGVG
;
A
#
# COMPACT_ATOMS: atom_id res chain seq x y z
N MET A 1 -1.50 43.68 -0.44
CA MET A 1 -0.48 43.94 -1.48
C MET A 1 0.73 43.07 -1.11
N THR A 2 0.71 41.77 -1.35
CA THR A 2 0.96 41.01 -2.59
C THR A 2 2.41 41.11 -3.11
N GLN A 3 3.16 40.02 -2.92
CA GLN A 3 4.02 39.36 -3.92
C GLN A 3 4.24 37.92 -3.41
N ARG A 4 3.50 36.92 -3.91
CA ARG A 4 3.79 36.06 -5.09
C ARG A 4 5.17 35.39 -5.00
N GLY A 5 5.23 34.29 -4.26
CA GLY A 5 6.33 33.33 -4.34
C GLY A 5 6.16 32.40 -5.54
N GLY A 6 7.27 32.16 -6.23
CA GLY A 6 7.49 31.01 -7.09
C GLY A 6 7.15 31.19 -8.56
N SER A 7 8.12 31.68 -9.34
CA SER A 7 8.24 31.34 -10.76
C SER A 7 8.63 29.87 -10.86
N GLY A 8 7.64 28.97 -10.85
CA GLY A 8 7.85 27.55 -11.09
C GLY A 8 7.24 27.22 -12.44
N ASP A 9 8.08 26.98 -13.44
CA ASP A 9 7.67 26.57 -14.77
C ASP A 9 6.63 25.44 -14.70
N TYR A 10 5.52 25.62 -15.41
CA TYR A 10 4.54 24.56 -15.58
C TYR A 10 5.21 23.42 -16.34
N VAL A 11 5.53 22.31 -15.65
CA VAL A 11 5.93 21.07 -16.32
C VAL A 11 4.69 20.54 -17.05
N GLU A 12 4.61 20.81 -18.35
CA GLU A 12 3.75 20.04 -19.26
C GLU A 12 4.40 18.66 -19.45
N GLY A 13 3.82 17.68 -18.78
CA GLY A 13 4.23 16.28 -18.80
C GLY A 13 3.29 15.48 -17.90
N GLU A 14 3.06 14.21 -18.21
CA GLU A 14 2.22 13.35 -17.39
C GLU A 14 2.79 13.30 -15.96
N ARG A 15 2.05 13.81 -14.98
CA ARG A 15 2.45 13.74 -13.56
C ARG A 15 2.16 12.33 -13.06
N VAL A 16 3.07 11.40 -13.34
CA VAL A 16 3.03 10.07 -12.77
C VAL A 16 3.50 10.17 -11.32
N PHE A 17 2.55 10.25 -10.40
CA PHE A 17 2.83 10.08 -8.97
C PHE A 17 2.87 8.58 -8.69
N ALA A 18 4.07 8.05 -8.48
CA ALA A 18 4.30 6.66 -8.08
C ALA A 18 5.40 6.62 -7.01
N PRO A 19 5.40 5.64 -6.10
CA PRO A 19 6.46 5.51 -5.12
C PRO A 19 7.83 5.31 -5.79
N PRO A 20 8.90 5.88 -5.23
CA PRO A 20 10.24 5.67 -5.75
C PRO A 20 10.61 4.18 -5.63
N GLN A 21 11.36 3.67 -6.62
CA GLN A 21 11.86 2.29 -6.57
C GLN A 21 12.69 2.06 -5.29
N GLY A 22 12.53 0.88 -4.70
CA GLY A 22 13.22 0.49 -3.46
C GLY A 22 12.63 1.09 -2.17
N SER A 23 11.50 1.82 -2.23
CA SER A 23 10.78 2.30 -1.05
C SER A 23 9.41 1.62 -0.90
N PHE A 24 9.10 1.14 0.29
CA PHE A 24 7.79 0.57 0.59
C PHE A 24 6.80 1.67 1.00
N ASP A 25 5.71 1.82 0.25
CA ASP A 25 4.64 2.77 0.54
C ASP A 25 3.37 2.04 1.00
N PRO A 26 3.08 2.00 2.30
CA PRO A 26 1.89 1.32 2.82
C PRO A 26 0.57 2.01 2.42
N ASP A 27 0.58 3.32 2.18
CA ASP A 27 -0.65 4.03 1.77
C ASP A 27 -0.98 3.73 0.31
N TRP A 28 0.04 3.61 -0.55
CA TRP A 28 -0.13 3.12 -1.91
C TRP A 28 -0.74 1.72 -1.94
N VAL A 29 -0.20 0.80 -1.14
CA VAL A 29 -0.74 -0.57 -1.00
C VAL A 29 -2.18 -0.55 -0.50
N ALA A 30 -2.51 0.29 0.48
CA ALA A 30 -3.88 0.46 0.92
C ALA A 30 -4.81 0.88 -0.24
N GLY A 31 -4.36 1.77 -1.12
CA GLY A 31 -5.07 2.11 -2.36
C GLY A 31 -5.34 0.91 -3.26
N LEU A 32 -4.31 0.08 -3.52
CA LEU A 32 -4.46 -1.14 -4.33
C LEU A 32 -5.51 -2.11 -3.75
N VAL A 33 -5.59 -2.23 -2.42
CA VAL A 33 -6.61 -3.06 -1.75
C VAL A 33 -8.01 -2.47 -1.93
N LEU A 34 -8.16 -1.15 -1.80
CA LEU A 34 -9.44 -0.47 -2.01
C LEU A 34 -9.92 -0.64 -3.45
N ASP A 35 -9.03 -0.52 -4.43
CA ASP A 35 -9.35 -0.65 -5.85
C ASP A 35 -9.79 -2.08 -6.23
N ARG A 36 -9.30 -3.10 -5.51
CA ARG A 36 -9.72 -4.51 -5.68
C ARG A 36 -11.08 -4.79 -5.05
N SER A 37 -11.47 -4.02 -4.04
CA SER A 37 -12.72 -4.27 -3.32
C SER A 37 -13.90 -3.69 -4.09
N ALA A 38 -14.72 -4.56 -4.69
CA ALA A 38 -15.94 -4.15 -5.38
C ALA A 38 -17.03 -3.57 -4.44
N ALA A 39 -16.84 -3.67 -3.12
CA ALA A 39 -17.72 -3.14 -2.09
C ALA A 39 -16.99 -2.09 -1.24
N ALA A 40 -17.73 -1.13 -0.69
CA ALA A 40 -17.16 -0.18 0.28
C ALA A 40 -16.52 -0.97 1.43
N PRO A 41 -15.20 -0.83 1.65
CA PRO A 41 -14.53 -1.69 2.61
C PRO A 41 -14.97 -1.34 4.03
N ALA A 42 -15.27 -2.37 4.82
CA ALA A 42 -15.55 -2.24 6.25
C ALA A 42 -14.32 -1.77 7.06
N VAL A 43 -13.16 -1.65 6.40
CA VAL A 43 -11.86 -1.31 6.99
C VAL A 43 -11.40 0.02 6.42
N SER A 44 -10.96 0.94 7.28
CA SER A 44 -10.47 2.24 6.83
C SER A 44 -9.15 2.12 6.05
N ARG A 45 -8.88 3.07 5.16
CA ARG A 45 -7.60 3.18 4.46
C ARG A 45 -6.41 3.19 5.43
N SER A 46 -6.52 3.91 6.54
CA SER A 46 -5.46 3.97 7.57
C SER A 46 -5.19 2.61 8.22
N ALA A 47 -6.24 1.81 8.49
CA ALA A 47 -6.09 0.47 9.01
C ALA A 47 -5.46 -0.49 7.97
N LEU A 48 -5.82 -0.34 6.69
CA LEU A 48 -5.20 -1.07 5.59
C LEU A 48 -3.71 -0.71 5.44
N ALA A 49 -3.35 0.57 5.53
CA ALA A 49 -1.95 1.00 5.48
C ALA A 49 -1.14 0.43 6.66
N GLY A 50 -1.72 0.41 7.86
CA GLY A 50 -1.13 -0.26 9.03
C GLY A 50 -0.93 -1.77 8.81
N ALA A 51 -1.93 -2.45 8.24
CA ALA A 51 -1.85 -3.87 7.89
C ALA A 51 -0.78 -4.15 6.82
N ALA A 52 -0.70 -3.31 5.79
CA ALA A 52 0.30 -3.42 4.73
C ALA A 52 1.73 -3.28 5.29
N HIS A 53 1.95 -2.32 6.19
CA HIS A 53 3.26 -2.16 6.85
C HIS A 53 3.62 -3.35 7.74
N ALA A 54 2.66 -3.86 8.52
CA ALA A 54 2.86 -5.03 9.36
C ALA A 54 3.15 -6.28 8.52
N ASP A 55 2.43 -6.46 7.41
CA ASP A 55 2.64 -7.56 6.47
C ASP A 55 4.02 -7.51 5.81
N TRP A 56 4.40 -6.34 5.27
CA TRP A 56 5.71 -6.12 4.68
C TRP A 56 6.84 -6.43 5.68
N THR A 57 6.70 -5.99 6.93
CA THR A 57 7.66 -6.32 8.00
C THR A 57 7.78 -7.83 8.26
N ARG A 58 6.69 -8.59 8.14
CA ARG A 58 6.73 -10.06 8.26
C ARG A 58 7.39 -10.71 7.04
N ARG A 59 7.09 -10.21 5.85
CA ARG A 59 7.71 -10.66 4.59
C ARG A 59 9.22 -10.48 4.62
N THR A 60 9.72 -9.31 5.02
CA THR A 60 11.17 -9.03 5.10
C THR A 60 11.88 -9.90 6.15
N ARG A 61 11.14 -10.45 7.10
CA ARG A 61 11.60 -11.46 8.07
C ARG A 61 11.47 -12.90 7.59
N GLY A 62 11.03 -13.12 6.35
CA GLY A 62 10.92 -14.44 5.73
C GLY A 62 9.61 -15.19 5.97
N ALA A 63 8.57 -14.53 6.50
CA ALA A 63 7.27 -15.18 6.71
C ALA A 63 6.60 -15.54 5.37
N ALA A 64 6.07 -16.76 5.27
CA ALA A 64 5.38 -17.23 4.07
C ALA A 64 4.00 -16.56 3.92
N ALA A 65 3.49 -16.48 2.69
CA ALA A 65 2.17 -15.87 2.42
C ALA A 65 1.01 -16.44 3.27
N PRO A 66 0.89 -17.76 3.49
CA PRO A 66 -0.18 -18.30 4.34
C PRO A 66 -0.08 -17.85 5.80
N GLU A 67 1.13 -17.71 6.33
CA GLU A 67 1.38 -17.26 7.71
C GLU A 67 1.05 -15.77 7.86
N ARG A 68 1.39 -14.98 6.84
CA ARG A 68 1.06 -13.57 6.73
C ARG A 68 -0.44 -13.31 6.71
N VAL A 69 -1.19 -14.05 5.88
CA VAL A 69 -2.67 -13.97 5.85
C VAL A 69 -3.26 -14.31 7.21
N ARG A 70 -2.82 -15.42 7.82
CA ARG A 70 -3.31 -15.86 9.12
C ARG A 70 -3.06 -14.80 10.21
N ALA A 71 -1.90 -14.15 10.20
CA ALA A 71 -1.57 -13.09 11.16
C ALA A 71 -2.51 -11.87 11.05
N LEU A 72 -3.00 -11.54 9.86
CA LEU A 72 -3.98 -10.47 9.66
C LEU A 72 -5.38 -10.89 10.09
N GLU A 73 -5.78 -12.14 9.83
CA GLU A 73 -7.03 -12.70 10.34
C GLU A 73 -7.06 -12.70 11.88
N GLU A 74 -5.96 -13.12 12.53
CA GLU A 74 -5.79 -13.06 13.98
C GLU A 74 -5.77 -11.62 14.53
N ALA A 75 -5.39 -10.64 13.71
CA ALA A 75 -5.49 -9.21 14.02
C ALA A 75 -6.90 -8.62 13.81
N GLY A 76 -7.88 -9.44 13.42
CA GLY A 76 -9.28 -9.07 13.26
C GLY A 76 -9.68 -8.58 11.88
N PHE A 77 -8.81 -8.72 10.87
CA PHE A 77 -9.17 -8.38 9.50
C PHE A 77 -10.05 -9.49 8.89
N PRO A 78 -11.09 -9.13 8.11
CA PRO A 78 -11.86 -10.12 7.37
C PRO A 78 -10.96 -10.99 6.48
N PRO A 79 -11.22 -12.32 6.34
CA PRO A 79 -10.37 -13.22 5.57
C PRO A 79 -10.12 -12.78 4.12
N ALA A 80 -11.12 -12.17 3.46
CA ALA A 80 -10.93 -11.62 2.12
C ALA A 80 -9.94 -10.45 2.13
N THR A 81 -10.14 -9.48 3.02
CA THR A 81 -9.26 -8.32 3.20
C THR A 81 -7.84 -8.72 3.56
N ALA A 82 -7.65 -9.73 4.42
CA ALA A 82 -6.34 -10.26 4.76
C ALA A 82 -5.59 -10.79 3.51
N ARG A 83 -6.28 -11.54 2.64
CA ARG A 83 -5.70 -12.01 1.37
C ARG A 83 -5.40 -10.87 0.41
N ASP A 84 -6.28 -9.88 0.33
CA ASP A 84 -6.09 -8.72 -0.55
C ASP A 84 -4.88 -7.89 -0.13
N VAL A 85 -4.68 -7.66 1.18
CA VAL A 85 -3.51 -6.96 1.71
C VAL A 85 -2.23 -7.70 1.37
N VAL A 86 -2.16 -9.01 1.65
CA VAL A 86 -0.96 -9.82 1.35
C VAL A 86 -0.65 -9.81 -0.15
N GLY A 87 -1.67 -9.99 -0.99
CA GLY A 87 -1.51 -9.92 -2.44
C GLY A 87 -1.04 -8.54 -2.91
N ALA A 88 -1.58 -7.46 -2.33
CA ALA A 88 -1.19 -6.10 -2.71
C ALA A 88 0.25 -5.76 -2.29
N VAL A 89 0.71 -6.25 -1.13
CA VAL A 89 2.12 -6.17 -0.74
C VAL A 89 3.01 -6.96 -1.70
N ASP A 90 2.59 -8.16 -2.10
CA ASP A 90 3.33 -9.00 -3.05
C ASP A 90 3.50 -8.31 -4.41
N ASP A 91 2.41 -7.76 -4.95
CA ASP A 91 2.40 -7.04 -6.22
C ASP A 91 3.24 -5.76 -6.14
N PHE A 92 3.12 -5.01 -5.04
CA PHE A 92 3.91 -3.80 -4.83
C PHE A 92 5.41 -4.10 -4.77
N THR A 93 5.81 -5.07 -3.95
CA THR A 93 7.21 -5.49 -3.85
C THR A 93 7.75 -5.94 -5.20
N ALA A 94 6.98 -6.71 -5.98
CA ALA A 94 7.38 -7.16 -7.31
C ALA A 94 7.54 -5.98 -8.30
N ALA A 95 6.63 -5.01 -8.26
CA ALA A 95 6.63 -3.87 -9.17
C ALA A 95 7.73 -2.83 -8.85
N TYR A 96 7.99 -2.58 -7.57
CA TYR A 96 8.89 -1.51 -7.11
C TYR A 96 10.24 -2.02 -6.58
N GLY A 97 10.48 -3.34 -6.61
CA GLY A 97 11.76 -3.95 -6.26
C GLY A 97 12.11 -3.84 -4.77
N VAL A 98 11.11 -3.95 -3.89
CA VAL A 98 11.27 -3.69 -2.44
C VAL A 98 11.27 -5.01 -1.66
N GLY A 99 12.46 -5.48 -1.28
CA GLY A 99 12.69 -6.77 -0.61
C GLY A 99 12.83 -6.69 0.89
#